data_AF-A0A2V8P6B3-F1
#
_entry.id   AF-A0A2V8P6B3-F1
#
_cell.length_a   1.000
_cell.length_b   1.000
_cell.length_c   1.000
_cell.angle_alpha   90.00
_cell.angle_beta   90.00
_cell.angle_gamma   90.00
#
_symmetry.space_group_name_H-M   'P 1'
#
loop_
_entity.id
_entity.type
_entity.pdbx_description
1 polymer ?
#
loop_
_entity_poly.entity_id
_entity_poly.type
_entity_poly.pdbx_seq_one_letter_code
_entity_poly.pdbx_strand_id
1 'polypeptide(L)'
;MGSSLQRELELLVRAGLTSIEAIRTATTTPTKVLGVNDSEAIEAGKRADLVVLDANPLNDIRNIRRVRWTVIGGRVLDPSQLWKLVDIQIDN
;
A
#
# COMPACT_ATOMS: atom_id res chain seq x y z
N MET A 1 -2.35 -1.38 4.70
CA MET A 1 -0.88 -1.57 4.68
C MET A 1 -0.33 -1.29 6.07
N GLY A 2 0.63 -2.09 6.55
CA GLY A 2 1.25 -1.89 7.86
C GLY A 2 2.28 -0.75 7.87
N SER A 3 2.55 -0.19 9.06
CA SER A 3 3.50 0.91 9.25
C SER A 3 4.96 0.52 8.99
N SER A 4 5.31 -0.75 9.19
CA SER A 4 6.65 -1.29 8.90
C SER A 4 6.97 -1.22 7.40
N LEU A 5 6.06 -1.70 6.55
CA LEU A 5 6.23 -1.65 5.09
C LEU A 5 6.31 -0.20 4.59
N GLN A 6 5.50 0.70 5.13
CA GLN A 6 5.58 2.13 4.77
C GLN A 6 6.97 2.69 5.09
N ARG A 7 7.52 2.33 6.26
CA ARG A 7 8.85 2.76 6.65
C ARG A 7 9.94 2.16 5.76
N GLU A 8 9.80 0.91 5.36
CA GLU A 8 10.73 0.25 4.44
C GLU A 8 10.79 0.95 3.08
N LEU A 9 9.63 1.31 2.51
CA LEU A 9 9.59 2.04 1.24
C LEU A 9 10.24 3.42 1.33
N GLU A 10 10.03 4.14 2.44
CA GLU A 10 10.74 5.39 2.70
C GLU A 10 12.27 5.19 2.78
N LEU A 11 12.73 4.08 3.39
CA LEU A 11 14.16 3.76 3.50
C LEU A 11 14.76 3.42 2.15
N LEU A 12 14.03 2.70 1.29
CA LEU A 12 14.46 2.40 -0.08
C LEU A 12 14.66 3.66 -0.92
N VAL A 13 13.73 4.62 -0.82
CA VAL A 13 13.89 5.93 -1.49
C VAL A 13 15.08 6.70 -0.90
N ARG A 14 15.25 6.68 0.43
CA ARG A 14 16.45 7.26 1.06
C ARG A 14 17.76 6.60 0.63
N ALA A 15 17.72 5.33 0.24
CA ALA A 15 18.86 4.58 -0.27
C ALA A 15 19.15 4.85 -1.75
N GLY A 16 18.31 5.64 -2.44
CA GLY A 16 18.54 6.08 -3.81
C GLY A 16 17.53 5.58 -4.85
N LEU A 17 16.52 4.80 -4.47
CA LEU A 17 15.46 4.40 -5.39
C LEU A 17 14.50 5.56 -5.66
N THR A 18 13.94 5.60 -6.87
CA THR A 18 12.77 6.43 -7.16
C THR A 18 11.53 5.91 -6.43
N SER A 19 10.52 6.76 -6.22
CA SER A 19 9.26 6.35 -5.60
C SER A 19 8.59 5.18 -6.34
N ILE A 20 8.63 5.17 -7.67
CA ILE A 20 8.04 4.09 -8.47
C ILE A 20 8.81 2.78 -8.31
N GLU A 21 10.14 2.81 -8.23
CA GLU A 21 10.96 1.62 -8.00
C GLU A 21 10.68 1.03 -6.62
N ALA A 22 10.63 1.87 -5.59
CA ALA A 22 10.27 1.44 -4.24
C ALA A 22 8.87 0.81 -4.21
N ILE A 23 7.86 1.42 -4.82
CA ILE A 23 6.49 0.84 -4.88
C ILE A 23 6.48 -0.52 -5.58
N ARG A 24 7.29 -0.69 -6.63
CA ARG A 24 7.39 -1.97 -7.35
C ARG A 24 7.96 -3.09 -6.47
N THR A 25 8.91 -2.80 -5.58
CA THR A 25 9.44 -3.81 -4.64
C THR A 25 8.38 -4.38 -3.71
N ALA A 26 7.34 -3.60 -3.39
CA ALA A 26 6.23 -4.01 -2.53
C ALA A 26 5.02 -4.60 -3.27
N THR A 27 5.03 -4.64 -4.62
CA THR A 27 3.87 -5.04 -5.44
C THR A 27 4.25 -6.05 -6.51
N THR A 28 4.86 -5.60 -7.61
CA THR A 28 5.12 -6.41 -8.80
C THR A 28 6.38 -7.25 -8.70
N THR A 29 7.43 -6.77 -8.03
CA THR A 29 8.71 -7.49 -7.96
C THR A 29 8.58 -8.84 -7.22
N PRO A 30 7.95 -8.93 -6.04
CA PRO A 30 7.85 -10.20 -5.32
C PRO A 30 7.04 -11.23 -6.09
N THR A 31 5.97 -10.79 -6.74
CA THR A 31 5.04 -11.66 -7.47
C THR A 31 5.72 -12.29 -8.70
N LYS A 32 6.55 -11.53 -9.44
CA LYS A 32 7.40 -12.05 -10.52
C LYS A 32 8.43 -13.07 -10.04
N VAL A 33 9.03 -12.84 -8.88
CA VAL A 33 10.04 -13.74 -8.30
C VAL A 33 9.41 -15.03 -7.77
N LEU A 34 8.22 -14.93 -7.18
CA LEU A 34 7.52 -16.05 -6.54
C LEU A 34 6.61 -16.84 -7.50
N GLY A 35 6.40 -16.36 -8.73
CA GLY A 35 5.56 -17.02 -9.74
C GLY A 35 4.06 -17.06 -9.39
N VAL A 36 3.63 -16.27 -8.41
CA VAL A 36 2.21 -16.00 -8.14
C VAL A 36 1.77 -14.99 -9.20
N ASN A 37 0.60 -15.07 -9.83
CA ASN A 37 0.19 -14.11 -10.89
C ASN A 37 -1.04 -13.26 -10.52
N ASP A 38 -1.60 -13.48 -9.33
CA ASP A 38 -2.94 -12.99 -8.98
C ASP A 38 -2.96 -11.53 -8.47
N SER A 39 -1.80 -10.96 -8.14
CA SER A 39 -1.68 -9.68 -7.42
C SER A 39 -0.76 -8.65 -8.09
N GLU A 40 -0.39 -8.86 -9.36
CA GLU A 40 0.64 -8.05 -10.05
C GLU A 40 0.15 -6.72 -10.62
N ALA A 41 -1.12 -6.61 -10.97
CA ALA A 41 -1.61 -5.46 -11.70
C ALA A 41 -3.11 -5.25 -11.47
N ILE A 42 -3.54 -4.00 -11.64
CA ILE A 42 -4.95 -3.65 -11.74
C ILE A 42 -5.43 -4.08 -13.13
N GLU A 43 -5.99 -5.28 -13.22
CA GLU A 43 -6.44 -5.91 -14.46
C GLU A 43 -7.71 -6.73 -14.21
N ALA A 44 -8.61 -6.76 -15.19
CA ALA A 44 -9.82 -7.55 -15.10
C ALA A 44 -9.51 -9.05 -14.94
N GLY A 45 -10.26 -9.73 -14.08
CA GLY A 45 -10.04 -11.15 -13.77
C GLY A 45 -9.04 -11.43 -12.64
N LYS A 46 -8.32 -10.43 -12.13
CA LYS A 46 -7.44 -10.54 -10.95
C LYS A 46 -8.17 -10.24 -9.64
N ARG A 47 -7.58 -10.66 -8.51
CA ARG A 47 -8.14 -10.33 -7.18
C ARG A 47 -8.09 -8.82 -6.95
N ALA A 48 -9.20 -8.25 -6.51
CA ALA A 48 -9.31 -6.83 -6.21
C ALA A 48 -8.72 -6.49 -4.83
N ASP A 49 -7.39 -6.58 -4.73
CA ASP A 49 -6.59 -6.20 -3.56
C ASP A 49 -5.87 -4.87 -3.87
N LEU A 50 -6.37 -3.77 -3.31
CA LEU A 50 -5.96 -2.40 -3.70
C LEU A 50 -5.78 -1.51 -2.47
N VAL A 51 -4.97 -0.46 -2.64
CA VAL A 51 -4.84 0.64 -1.67
C VAL A 51 -5.07 1.95 -2.42
N VAL A 52 -6.01 2.75 -1.92
CA VAL A 52 -6.37 4.05 -2.49
C VAL A 52 -5.77 5.13 -1.60
N LEU A 53 -5.05 6.08 -2.22
CA LEU A 53 -4.36 7.17 -1.52
C LEU A 53 -4.98 8.52 -1.86
N ASP A 54 -5.03 9.44 -0.90
CA ASP A 54 -5.49 10.82 -1.11
C ASP A 54 -4.42 11.74 -1.73
N ALA A 55 -3.21 11.22 -1.93
CA ALA A 55 -2.11 11.97 -2.53
C ALA A 55 -1.23 11.05 -3.39
N ASN A 56 -0.62 11.64 -4.42
CA ASN A 56 0.22 10.90 -5.36
C ASN A 56 1.57 10.49 -4.73
N PRO A 57 1.87 9.20 -4.57
CA PRO A 57 3.12 8.72 -3.99
C PRO A 57 4.34 8.88 -4.91
N LEU A 58 4.13 9.19 -6.19
CA LEU A 58 5.22 9.45 -7.12
C LEU A 58 5.86 10.83 -6.89
N ASN A 59 5.09 11.79 -6.37
CA ASN A 59 5.60 13.11 -6.01
C ASN A 59 6.39 13.06 -4.69
N ASP A 60 5.96 12.23 -3.75
CA ASP A 60 6.60 12.02 -2.46
C ASP A 60 6.18 10.66 -1.90
N ILE A 61 7.15 9.78 -1.66
CA ILE A 61 6.90 8.42 -1.17
C ILE A 61 6.15 8.41 0.17
N ARG A 62 6.25 9.47 0.99
CA ARG A 62 5.52 9.57 2.27
C ARG A 62 4.01 9.61 2.10
N ASN A 63 3.51 9.93 0.90
CA ASN A 63 2.08 9.93 0.60
C ASN A 63 1.44 8.53 0.68
N ILE A 64 2.22 7.44 0.71
CA ILE A 64 1.70 6.08 1.00
C ILE A 64 1.05 5.95 2.38
N ARG A 65 1.25 6.93 3.28
CA ARG A 65 0.59 7.02 4.59
C ARG A 65 -0.81 7.60 4.51
N ARG A 66 -1.15 8.29 3.43
CA ARG A 66 -2.44 8.97 3.23
C ARG A 66 -3.46 8.02 2.62
N VAL A 67 -3.67 6.89 3.27
CA VAL A 67 -4.58 5.84 2.81
C VAL A 67 -6.02 6.27 3.04
N ARG A 68 -6.78 6.40 1.95
CA ARG A 68 -8.21 6.64 1.98
C ARG A 68 -8.98 5.35 2.18
N TRP A 69 -8.66 4.32 1.38
CA TRP A 69 -9.33 3.02 1.42
C TRP A 69 -8.34 1.89 1.22
N THR A 70 -8.64 0.74 1.82
CA THR A 70 -8.03 -0.54 1.46
C THR A 70 -9.12 -1.45 0.91
N VAL A 71 -8.93 -2.02 -0.26
CA VAL A 71 -9.84 -3.00 -0.85
C VAL A 71 -9.21 -4.38 -0.71
N ILE A 72 -9.92 -5.34 -0.15
CA ILE A 72 -9.46 -6.73 -0.01
C ILE A 72 -10.50 -7.66 -0.62
N GLY A 73 -10.15 -8.38 -1.68
CA GLY A 73 -11.05 -9.26 -2.41
C GLY A 73 -12.33 -8.54 -2.90
N GLY A 74 -12.22 -7.26 -3.25
CA GLY A 74 -13.35 -6.42 -3.69
C GLY A 74 -14.16 -5.77 -2.55
N ARG A 75 -13.85 -6.06 -1.29
CA ARG A 75 -14.52 -5.41 -0.14
C ARG A 75 -13.75 -4.15 0.25
N VAL A 76 -14.43 -3.01 0.25
CA VAL A 76 -13.85 -1.73 0.69
C VAL A 76 -13.79 -1.69 2.22
N LEU A 77 -12.60 -1.41 2.74
CA LEU A 77 -12.33 -1.14 4.15
C LEU A 77 -11.93 0.31 4.29
N ASP A 78 -12.71 1.07 5.06
CA ASP A 78 -12.42 2.44 5.42
C ASP A 78 -11.56 2.46 6.71
N PRO A 79 -10.31 2.97 6.66
CA PRO A 79 -9.46 3.09 7.83
C PRO A 79 -10.14 3.84 8.98
N SER A 80 -10.96 4.86 8.71
CA SER A 80 -11.68 5.61 9.75
C SER A 80 -12.69 4.75 10.51
N GLN A 81 -13.17 3.67 9.89
CA GLN A 81 -14.03 2.67 10.52
C GLN A 81 -13.21 1.58 11.21
N LEU A 82 -12.07 1.19 10.64
CA LEU A 82 -11.15 0.21 11.24
C LEU A 82 -10.56 0.72 12.56
N TRP A 83 -10.14 1.98 12.64
CA TRP A 83 -9.63 2.57 13.88
C TRP A 83 -10.69 2.66 14.99
N LYS A 84 -11.99 2.64 14.66
CA LYS A 84 -13.07 2.56 15.66
C LYS A 84 -13.27 1.15 16.21
N LEU A 85 -12.84 0.13 15.47
CA LEU A 85 -12.96 -1.28 15.86
C LEU A 85 -11.75 -1.76 16.66
N VAL A 86 -10.59 -1.13 16.44
CA VAL A 86 -9.36 -1.37 17.17
C VAL A 86 -9.24 -0.24 18.19
N ASP A 87 -9.84 -0.41 19.37
CA ASP A 87 -9.96 0.54 20.48
C ASP A 87 -8.59 1.01 21.01
N ILE A 88 -7.87 1.76 20.19
CA ILE A 88 -6.65 2.49 20.54
C ILE A 88 -7.07 3.95 20.55
N GLN A 89 -7.49 4.43 21.72
CA GLN A 89 -7.47 5.86 22.03
C GLN A 89 -6.04 6.35 21.81
N ILE A 90 -5.80 6.99 20.68
CA ILE A 90 -4.65 7.89 20.55
C ILE A 90 -5.11 9.18 21.21
N ASP A 91 -4.83 9.29 22.51
CA ASP A 91 -4.92 10.56 23.21
C ASP A 91 -3.99 11.59 22.52
N ASN A 92 -4.57 12.77 22.40
CA ASN A 92 -4.11 14.06 21.84
C ASN A 92 -2.59 14.29 21.73
#